data_AF-A0A7S7SKV3-F1
#
_entry.id   AF-A0A7S7SKV3-F1
#
_cell.length_a   1.000
_cell.length_b   1.000
_cell.length_c   1.000
_cell.angle_alpha   90.00
_cell.angle_beta   90.00
_cell.angle_gamma   90.00
#
_symmetry.space_group_name_H-M   'P 1'
#
loop_
_entity.id
_entity.type
_entity.pdbx_description
1 polymer ?
#
loop_
_entity_poly.entity_id
_entity_poly.type
_entity_poly.pdbx_seq_one_letter_code
_entity_poly.pdbx_strand_id
1 'polypeptide(L)'
;MSFSTSTITAGAEVVPWLASAGPLAYSPMSPPERDYFFQYSWIVPDIFNPGVNKRRHYWFGNPSKDCPRVKLLFRFWNEARRGNLAPLYLSNGVACSSADVLAPIAAYRHADAYTAALGAERLILIQHGSYHLGDLETQPFVEQGEAVLYRGIQNAETYRLHRLTTEDIRRRLLAVHARSLTDSVVSFNTVHCNLVRSETTFLNDRSFVFNSHCREAGLQPEDPWIRSDLYSGYALEEWCASGKFGPNYVKLRTPLRNIRITTFVGNETEVKVIDPNKLEVIEAVGCKVREVCT
;
A
#
# COMPACT_ATOMS: atom_id res chain seq x y z
N MET A 1 15.15 -15.79 18.95
CA MET A 1 14.64 -14.41 19.22
C MET A 1 13.28 -14.30 18.57
N SER A 2 12.26 -13.86 19.31
CA SER A 2 10.95 -13.54 18.71
C SER A 2 11.06 -12.14 18.09
N PHE A 3 10.69 -11.99 16.82
CA PHE A 3 10.63 -10.70 16.17
C PHE A 3 9.27 -10.05 16.46
N SER A 4 9.26 -8.77 16.82
CA SER A 4 8.02 -7.99 16.92
C SER A 4 7.59 -7.53 15.53
N THR A 5 6.29 -7.61 15.26
CA THR A 5 5.62 -7.09 14.04
C THR A 5 4.67 -5.95 14.35
N SER A 6 4.60 -5.52 15.63
CA SER A 6 3.79 -4.37 16.02
C SER A 6 4.34 -3.11 15.40
N THR A 7 3.47 -2.34 14.75
CA THR A 7 3.80 -1.07 14.08
C THR A 7 3.44 0.14 14.94
N ILE A 8 2.83 -0.08 16.11
CA ILE A 8 2.40 0.98 17.02
C ILE A 8 3.56 1.41 17.91
N THR A 9 3.84 2.71 17.98
CA THR A 9 4.78 3.31 18.93
C THR A 9 4.15 3.46 20.32
N ALA A 10 4.97 3.70 21.34
CA ALA A 10 4.45 4.01 22.68
C ALA A 10 3.51 5.23 22.71
N GLY A 11 3.61 6.12 21.73
CA GLY A 11 2.74 7.30 21.56
C GLY A 11 1.47 7.05 20.74
N ALA A 12 1.10 5.78 20.49
CA ALA A 12 -0.05 5.38 19.68
C ALA A 12 -0.03 5.80 18.19
N GLU A 13 1.13 6.24 17.70
CA GLU A 13 1.37 6.44 16.27
C GLU A 13 1.71 5.12 15.58
N VAL A 14 1.46 5.02 14.29
CA VAL A 14 1.82 3.86 13.47
C VAL A 14 3.03 4.22 12.60
N VAL A 15 4.10 3.43 12.60
CA VAL A 15 5.26 3.70 11.73
C VAL A 15 5.08 3.07 10.34
N PRO A 16 5.68 3.63 9.27
CA PRO A 16 5.61 3.02 7.93
C PRO A 16 6.47 1.76 7.77
N TRP A 17 7.21 1.38 8.81
CA TRP A 17 8.16 0.28 8.82
C TRP A 17 7.51 -1.05 9.20
N LEU A 18 8.28 -2.13 9.21
CA LEU A 18 7.76 -3.45 9.60
C LEU A 18 7.40 -3.53 11.09
N ALA A 19 8.09 -2.77 11.93
CA ALA A 19 7.81 -2.70 13.36
C ALA A 19 8.19 -1.34 13.92
N SER A 20 7.63 -0.98 15.06
CA SER A 20 8.00 0.21 15.83
C SER A 20 9.22 -0.01 16.72
N ALA A 21 9.55 -1.28 17.05
CA ALA A 21 10.69 -1.63 17.90
C ALA A 21 11.33 -2.97 17.50
N GLY A 22 12.57 -3.15 17.93
CA GLY A 22 13.36 -4.37 17.71
C GLY A 22 14.00 -4.46 16.31
N PRO A 23 14.54 -5.63 15.93
CA PRO A 23 15.34 -5.78 14.70
C PRO A 23 14.59 -5.51 13.38
N LEU A 24 13.25 -5.54 13.39
CA LEU A 24 12.42 -5.23 12.22
C LEU A 24 12.04 -3.74 12.14
N ALA A 25 12.40 -2.92 13.13
CA ALA A 25 12.13 -1.47 13.15
C ALA A 25 13.16 -0.66 12.36
N TYR A 26 13.64 -1.20 11.25
CA TYR A 26 14.59 -0.52 10.38
C TYR A 26 13.89 0.48 9.45
N SER A 27 14.60 1.54 9.09
CA SER A 27 14.13 2.59 8.19
C SER A 27 15.27 3.09 7.30
N PRO A 28 15.02 3.85 6.23
CA PRO A 28 16.13 4.41 5.43
C PRO A 28 17.11 5.28 6.23
N MET A 29 16.66 5.91 7.33
CA MET A 29 17.49 6.73 8.22
C MET A 29 18.27 5.86 9.23
N SER A 30 17.82 4.64 9.48
CA SER A 30 18.50 3.64 10.32
C SER A 30 18.42 2.29 9.62
N PRO A 31 19.16 2.12 8.51
CA PRO A 31 19.01 0.98 7.62
C PRO A 31 19.59 -0.29 8.26
N PRO A 32 19.08 -1.47 7.89
CA PRO A 32 19.59 -2.71 8.46
C PRO A 32 20.99 -2.99 7.92
N GLU A 33 21.88 -3.47 8.79
CA GLU A 33 23.28 -3.79 8.43
C GLU A 33 23.38 -4.89 7.36
N ARG A 34 22.40 -5.81 7.32
CA ARG A 34 22.43 -6.99 6.47
C ARG A 34 21.20 -7.07 5.57
N ASP A 35 21.41 -7.51 4.34
CA ASP A 35 20.33 -7.73 3.37
C ASP A 35 19.32 -8.81 3.79
N TYR A 36 19.68 -9.64 4.77
CA TYR A 36 18.82 -10.66 5.37
C TYR A 36 17.48 -10.09 5.87
N PHE A 37 17.45 -8.84 6.32
CA PHE A 37 16.23 -8.17 6.78
C PHE A 37 15.24 -7.83 5.66
N PHE A 38 15.66 -7.93 4.40
CA PHE A 38 14.81 -7.78 3.21
C PHE A 38 14.23 -9.11 2.70
N GLN A 39 14.48 -10.21 3.41
CA GLN A 39 13.79 -11.46 3.15
C GLN A 39 12.32 -11.29 3.50
N TYR A 40 11.49 -11.40 2.49
CA TYR A 40 10.06 -11.15 2.57
C TYR A 40 9.32 -12.06 3.57
N SER A 41 9.95 -13.15 3.93
CA SER A 41 9.42 -14.12 4.88
C SER A 41 9.12 -13.57 6.26
N TRP A 42 9.69 -12.42 6.69
CA TRP A 42 9.39 -11.80 7.99
C TRP A 42 7.93 -11.41 8.18
N ILE A 43 7.20 -11.17 7.08
CA ILE A 43 5.79 -10.74 7.08
C ILE A 43 4.85 -11.93 6.79
N VAL A 44 5.42 -13.10 6.47
CA VAL A 44 4.66 -14.32 6.20
C VAL A 44 4.47 -15.05 7.53
N PRO A 45 3.23 -15.23 8.03
CA PRO A 45 2.96 -15.83 9.35
C PRO A 45 3.67 -17.17 9.58
N ASP A 46 3.87 -17.93 8.50
CA ASP A 46 4.32 -19.31 8.56
C ASP A 46 5.85 -19.50 8.61
N ILE A 47 6.70 -18.48 8.42
CA ILE A 47 8.16 -18.72 8.51
C ILE A 47 8.59 -19.10 9.93
N PHE A 48 7.84 -18.66 10.94
CA PHE A 48 8.08 -19.04 12.32
C PHE A 48 7.40 -20.35 12.71
N ASN A 49 6.65 -20.99 11.80
CA ASN A 49 6.01 -22.27 12.04
C ASN A 49 6.99 -23.42 11.75
N PRO A 50 7.47 -24.16 12.77
CA PRO A 50 8.45 -25.22 12.60
C PRO A 50 7.93 -26.43 11.80
N GLY A 51 6.59 -26.56 11.64
CA GLY A 51 5.95 -27.60 10.84
C GLY A 51 5.78 -27.24 9.36
N VAL A 52 6.13 -26.01 8.94
CA VAL A 52 5.93 -25.53 7.58
C VAL A 52 7.30 -25.26 6.93
N ASN A 53 7.74 -26.16 6.05
CA ASN A 53 8.99 -25.98 5.30
C ASN A 53 8.81 -25.00 4.12
N LYS A 54 8.56 -23.72 4.44
CA LYS A 54 8.46 -22.62 3.46
C LYS A 54 9.82 -21.98 3.17
N ARG A 55 10.88 -22.78 2.96
CA ARG A 55 12.24 -22.31 2.57
C ARG A 55 12.32 -21.69 1.17
N ARG A 56 11.26 -21.03 0.68
CA ARG A 56 11.33 -20.22 -0.54
C ARG A 56 11.62 -18.77 -0.13
N HIS A 57 12.85 -18.35 -0.40
CA HIS A 57 13.33 -17.02 -0.07
C HIS A 57 12.86 -16.07 -1.17
N TYR A 58 11.95 -15.16 -0.83
CA TYR A 58 11.57 -14.05 -1.71
C TYR A 58 12.25 -12.77 -1.24
N TRP A 59 12.74 -11.99 -2.19
CA TRP A 59 13.41 -10.72 -1.98
C TRP A 59 12.44 -9.62 -2.40
N PHE A 60 11.90 -8.91 -1.40
CA PHE A 60 10.83 -7.93 -1.62
C PHE A 60 9.63 -8.49 -2.44
N GLY A 61 9.29 -9.76 -2.24
CA GLY A 61 8.21 -10.45 -2.96
C GLY A 61 8.62 -11.11 -4.29
N ASN A 62 9.86 -10.95 -4.76
CA ASN A 62 10.35 -11.61 -5.99
C ASN A 62 11.21 -12.85 -5.67
N PRO A 63 11.11 -13.97 -6.41
CA PRO A 63 11.93 -15.15 -6.17
C PRO A 63 13.42 -14.95 -6.51
N SER A 64 13.77 -13.92 -7.29
CA SER A 64 15.14 -13.66 -7.73
C SER A 64 15.65 -12.31 -7.25
N LYS A 65 16.85 -12.31 -6.64
CA LYS A 65 17.61 -11.08 -6.36
C LYS A 65 18.00 -10.34 -7.64
N ASP A 66 18.11 -11.06 -8.75
CA ASP A 66 18.63 -10.51 -10.00
C ASP A 66 17.60 -9.72 -10.80
N CYS A 67 16.33 -9.74 -10.38
CA CYS A 67 15.31 -8.89 -10.97
C CYS A 67 15.74 -7.40 -10.92
N PRO A 68 15.68 -6.65 -12.03
CA PRO A 68 16.07 -5.23 -12.08
C PRO A 68 15.47 -4.37 -10.96
N ARG A 69 14.20 -4.61 -10.62
CA ARG A 69 13.48 -3.89 -9.57
C ARG A 69 13.98 -4.22 -8.16
N VAL A 70 14.34 -5.48 -7.94
CA VAL A 70 14.97 -5.91 -6.68
C VAL A 70 16.37 -5.30 -6.55
N LYS A 71 17.14 -5.27 -7.65
CA LYS A 71 18.44 -4.58 -7.68
C LYS A 71 18.29 -3.08 -7.38
N LEU A 72 17.25 -2.44 -7.92
CA LEU A 72 16.94 -1.04 -7.63
C LEU A 72 16.69 -0.82 -6.14
N LEU A 73 15.91 -1.68 -5.47
CA LEU A 73 15.70 -1.57 -4.02
C LEU A 73 16.97 -1.86 -3.21
N PHE A 74 17.78 -2.84 -3.59
CA PHE A 74 19.08 -3.05 -2.93
C PHE A 74 19.99 -1.84 -3.07
N ARG A 75 20.01 -1.19 -4.24
CA ARG A 75 20.75 0.06 -4.44
C ARG A 75 20.20 1.18 -3.56
N PHE A 76 18.88 1.35 -3.51
CA PHE A 76 18.22 2.29 -2.60
C PHE A 76 18.69 2.08 -1.15
N TRP A 77 18.63 0.84 -0.64
CA TRP A 77 19.06 0.53 0.72
C TRP A 77 20.57 0.69 0.94
N ASN A 78 21.40 0.49 -0.09
CA ASN A 78 22.83 0.79 -0.01
C ASN A 78 23.12 2.30 0.05
N GLU A 79 22.37 3.12 -0.68
CA GLU A 79 22.43 4.58 -0.54
C GLU A 79 21.92 5.04 0.83
N ALA A 80 20.89 4.38 1.37
CA ALA A 80 20.43 4.59 2.74
C ALA A 80 21.56 4.37 3.76
N ARG A 81 22.30 3.25 3.65
CA ARG A 81 23.46 2.93 4.52
C ARG A 81 24.60 3.95 4.41
N ARG A 82 24.70 4.64 3.28
CA ARG A 82 25.68 5.71 3.06
C ARG A 82 25.21 7.07 3.58
N GLY A 83 23.96 7.18 4.02
CA GLY A 83 23.37 8.46 4.45
C GLY A 83 22.96 9.37 3.28
N ASN A 84 22.83 8.82 2.07
CA ASN A 84 22.61 9.59 0.84
C ASN A 84 21.13 9.77 0.46
N LEU A 85 20.20 9.49 1.37
CA LEU A 85 18.76 9.57 1.10
C LEU A 85 18.09 10.63 1.97
N ALA A 86 17.25 11.44 1.33
CA ALA A 86 16.30 12.31 2.00
C ALA A 86 14.88 11.90 1.60
N PRO A 87 13.91 11.88 2.53
CA PRO A 87 12.52 11.62 2.20
C PRO A 87 11.93 12.80 1.41
N LEU A 88 11.13 12.50 0.40
CA LEU A 88 10.22 13.47 -0.23
C LEU A 88 9.03 13.76 0.71
N TYR A 89 8.56 12.70 1.36
CA TYR A 89 7.47 12.75 2.32
C TYR A 89 7.63 11.61 3.32
N LEU A 90 7.44 11.89 4.60
CA LEU A 90 7.46 10.88 5.64
C LEU A 90 6.40 11.23 6.67
N SER A 91 5.46 10.33 6.89
CA SER A 91 4.47 10.48 7.95
C SER A 91 4.22 9.17 8.66
N ASN A 92 4.24 9.24 10.00
CA ASN A 92 3.59 8.23 10.82
C ASN A 92 2.07 8.31 10.61
N GLY A 93 1.40 7.18 10.82
CA GLY A 93 -0.04 7.03 10.78
C GLY A 93 -0.68 7.17 12.17
N VAL A 94 -2.00 7.11 12.19
CA VAL A 94 -2.81 7.11 13.42
C VAL A 94 -3.89 6.04 13.27
N ALA A 95 -3.85 5.03 14.13
CA ALA A 95 -4.81 3.92 14.15
C ALA A 95 -5.82 3.99 15.30
N CYS A 96 -5.70 4.95 16.22
CA CYS A 96 -6.55 5.00 17.43
C CYS A 96 -7.49 6.22 17.49
N SER A 97 -7.63 7.00 16.41
CA SER A 97 -8.49 8.18 16.43
C SER A 97 -9.94 7.82 16.06
N SER A 98 -10.89 8.37 16.83
CA SER A 98 -12.33 8.14 16.64
C SER A 98 -12.93 8.86 15.43
N ALA A 99 -12.18 9.76 14.79
CA ALA A 99 -12.68 10.62 13.70
C ALA A 99 -11.98 10.35 12.35
N ASP A 100 -10.70 9.98 12.39
CA ASP A 100 -9.87 9.78 11.21
C ASP A 100 -8.84 8.66 11.39
N VAL A 101 -8.65 7.88 10.33
CA VAL A 101 -7.52 6.94 10.23
C VAL A 101 -6.56 7.47 9.18
N LEU A 102 -5.28 7.51 9.56
CA LEU A 102 -4.21 7.98 8.72
C LEU A 102 -3.22 6.85 8.55
N ALA A 103 -3.04 6.36 7.33
CA ALA A 103 -2.00 5.39 7.02
C ALA A 103 -0.60 6.01 7.18
N PRO A 104 0.36 5.24 7.69
CA PRO A 104 1.75 5.62 7.62
C PRO A 104 2.26 5.40 6.20
N ILE A 105 3.14 6.28 5.75
CA ILE A 105 3.76 6.16 4.44
C ILE A 105 5.06 6.95 4.40
N ALA A 106 6.03 6.39 3.68
CA ALA A 106 7.28 7.06 3.37
C ALA A 106 7.48 7.08 1.85
N ALA A 107 7.93 8.22 1.32
CA ALA A 107 8.17 8.46 -0.09
C ALA A 107 9.60 8.95 -0.31
N TYR A 108 10.28 8.36 -1.27
CA TYR A 108 11.65 8.70 -1.63
C TYR A 108 11.83 8.81 -3.12
N ARG A 109 12.74 9.69 -3.50
CA ARG A 109 13.30 9.81 -4.85
C ARG A 109 14.47 8.85 -4.98
N HIS A 110 14.54 8.10 -6.08
CA HIS A 110 15.71 7.27 -6.38
C HIS A 110 15.97 7.20 -7.89
N ALA A 111 17.23 7.34 -8.29
CA ALA A 111 17.62 7.27 -9.69
C ALA A 111 17.54 5.83 -10.22
N ASP A 112 16.84 5.64 -11.34
CA ASP A 112 16.84 4.36 -12.05
C ASP A 112 18.17 4.17 -12.80
N ALA A 113 18.80 3.01 -12.60
CA ALA A 113 19.99 2.61 -13.35
C ALA A 113 19.82 1.27 -14.08
N TYR A 114 18.61 0.71 -14.09
CA TYR A 114 18.36 -0.63 -14.64
C TYR A 114 17.29 -0.66 -15.73
N THR A 115 16.53 0.42 -15.94
CA THR A 115 15.58 0.52 -17.05
C THR A 115 16.09 1.40 -18.19
N ALA A 116 15.44 1.29 -19.36
CA ALA A 116 15.87 1.92 -20.61
C ALA A 116 15.93 3.46 -20.57
N ALA A 117 15.22 4.09 -19.62
CA ALA A 117 15.31 5.52 -19.36
C ALA A 117 16.40 5.81 -18.32
N LEU A 118 17.67 5.66 -18.72
CA LEU A 118 18.82 6.02 -17.89
C LEU A 118 18.67 7.46 -17.38
N GLY A 119 18.66 7.63 -16.06
CA GLY A 119 18.50 8.94 -15.41
C GLY A 119 17.06 9.31 -15.04
N ALA A 120 16.07 8.48 -15.34
CA ALA A 120 14.71 8.68 -14.85
C ALA A 120 14.65 8.57 -13.32
N GLU A 121 13.91 9.47 -12.69
CA GLU A 121 13.71 9.47 -11.25
C GLU A 121 12.48 8.64 -10.89
N ARG A 122 12.70 7.66 -10.02
CA ARG A 122 11.63 6.80 -9.51
C ARG A 122 11.14 7.32 -8.18
N LEU A 123 9.84 7.19 -7.99
CA LEU A 123 9.20 7.24 -6.70
C LEU A 123 9.26 5.86 -6.05
N ILE A 124 9.78 5.81 -4.83
CA ILE A 124 9.71 4.63 -3.95
C ILE A 124 8.79 4.97 -2.79
N LEU A 125 7.64 4.28 -2.73
CA LEU A 125 6.76 4.33 -1.55
C LEU A 125 6.96 3.08 -0.69
N ILE A 126 6.98 3.27 0.63
CA ILE A 126 7.17 2.21 1.62
C ILE A 126 6.04 2.26 2.64
N GLN A 127 5.41 1.11 2.88
CA GLN A 127 4.40 0.94 3.93
C GLN A 127 4.35 -0.52 4.41
N HIS A 128 4.71 -0.76 5.68
CA HIS A 128 4.62 -2.06 6.35
C HIS A 128 5.21 -3.24 5.55
N GLY A 129 6.32 -2.98 4.85
CA GLY A 129 7.01 -3.96 4.01
C GLY A 129 6.50 -4.10 2.57
N SER A 130 5.40 -3.42 2.23
CA SER A 130 4.98 -3.22 0.86
C SER A 130 5.77 -2.06 0.23
N TYR A 131 6.15 -2.26 -1.03
CA TYR A 131 6.90 -1.28 -1.82
C TYR A 131 6.15 -0.99 -3.10
N HIS A 132 6.08 0.29 -3.46
CA HIS A 132 5.68 0.70 -4.79
C HIS A 132 6.85 1.40 -5.48
N LEU A 133 7.05 1.05 -6.76
CA LEU A 133 8.04 1.65 -7.65
C LEU A 133 7.29 2.21 -8.86
N GLY A 134 7.33 3.53 -9.04
CA GLY A 134 6.67 4.22 -10.16
C GLY A 134 7.49 5.42 -10.63
N ASP A 135 7.04 6.04 -11.71
CA ASP A 135 7.65 7.28 -12.22
C ASP A 135 7.29 8.46 -11.33
N LEU A 136 8.32 9.19 -10.86
CA LEU A 136 8.12 10.31 -9.96
C LEU A 136 7.29 11.43 -10.61
N GLU A 137 7.47 11.66 -11.90
CA GLU A 137 6.75 12.67 -12.68
C GLU A 137 5.22 12.47 -12.67
N THR A 138 4.76 11.23 -12.45
CA THR A 138 3.32 10.93 -12.38
C THR A 138 2.68 11.35 -11.05
N GLN A 139 3.51 11.69 -10.05
CA GLN A 139 3.08 12.06 -8.69
C GLN A 139 3.59 13.46 -8.31
N PRO A 140 3.13 14.52 -8.99
CA PRO A 140 3.66 15.89 -8.82
C PRO A 140 3.38 16.50 -7.45
N PHE A 141 2.44 15.93 -6.67
CA PHE A 141 2.03 16.45 -5.37
C PHE A 141 2.58 15.66 -4.17
N VAL A 142 3.53 14.75 -4.41
CA VAL A 142 4.02 13.83 -3.37
C VAL A 142 4.69 14.55 -2.20
N GLU A 143 5.44 15.62 -2.47
CA GLU A 143 6.11 16.43 -1.45
C GLU A 143 5.10 17.23 -0.59
N GLN A 144 3.94 17.57 -1.16
CA GLN A 144 2.83 18.21 -0.44
C GLN A 144 1.98 17.20 0.35
N GLY A 145 2.33 15.91 0.30
CA GLY A 145 1.62 14.87 1.03
C GLY A 145 0.38 14.33 0.32
N GLU A 146 0.31 14.46 -1.00
CA GLU A 146 -0.85 14.05 -1.80
C GLU A 146 -0.45 13.13 -2.96
N ALA A 147 -1.40 12.30 -3.38
CA ALA A 147 -1.27 11.35 -4.46
C ALA A 147 -2.29 11.65 -5.56
N VAL A 148 -1.85 11.43 -6.79
CA VAL A 148 -2.72 11.33 -7.97
C VAL A 148 -3.06 9.86 -8.16
N LEU A 149 -4.35 9.54 -8.19
CA LEU A 149 -4.86 8.20 -8.39
C LEU A 149 -5.63 8.11 -9.70
N TYR A 150 -5.57 6.93 -10.32
CA TYR A 150 -6.28 6.63 -11.55
C TYR A 150 -7.18 5.42 -11.33
N ARG A 151 -8.44 5.50 -11.76
CA ARG A 151 -9.40 4.39 -11.66
C ARG A 151 -10.02 4.13 -13.01
N GLY A 152 -9.62 3.04 -13.65
CA GLY A 152 -10.24 2.58 -14.89
C GLY A 152 -11.60 1.94 -14.65
N ILE A 153 -12.52 2.17 -15.60
CA ILE A 153 -13.90 1.67 -15.59
C ILE A 153 -14.27 0.95 -16.88
N GLN A 154 -13.28 0.54 -17.67
CA GLN A 154 -13.42 -0.15 -18.95
C GLN A 154 -14.20 0.69 -19.97
N ASN A 155 -15.32 0.16 -20.47
CA ASN A 155 -16.20 0.83 -21.43
C ASN A 155 -17.41 1.48 -20.75
N ALA A 156 -17.45 1.51 -19.41
CA ALA A 156 -18.56 2.15 -18.71
C ALA A 156 -18.56 3.66 -18.96
N GLU A 157 -19.74 4.23 -19.13
CA GLU A 157 -19.89 5.67 -19.38
C GLU A 157 -19.95 6.50 -18.10
N THR A 158 -20.16 5.86 -16.95
CA THR A 158 -20.32 6.54 -15.66
C THR A 158 -19.52 5.85 -14.57
N TYR A 159 -18.61 6.60 -13.95
CA TYR A 159 -17.99 6.24 -12.68
C TYR A 159 -18.87 6.70 -11.52
N ARG A 160 -19.12 5.78 -10.56
CA ARG A 160 -19.85 6.09 -9.33
C ARG A 160 -18.85 6.33 -8.20
N LEU A 161 -18.73 7.57 -7.77
CA LEU A 161 -17.93 7.93 -6.61
C LEU A 161 -18.80 7.82 -5.36
N HIS A 162 -18.54 6.80 -4.55
CA HIS A 162 -19.29 6.56 -3.32
C HIS A 162 -18.81 7.51 -2.21
N ARG A 163 -19.75 8.19 -1.57
CA ARG A 163 -19.53 9.02 -0.38
C ARG A 163 -20.21 8.38 0.82
N LEU A 164 -19.43 8.14 1.87
CA LEU A 164 -19.92 7.63 3.14
C LEU A 164 -20.53 8.80 3.93
N THR A 165 -21.85 8.99 3.80
CA THR A 165 -22.59 10.08 4.48
C THR A 165 -23.11 9.68 5.85
N THR A 166 -23.34 8.39 6.07
CA THR A 166 -23.69 7.86 7.40
C THR A 166 -22.44 7.80 8.29
N GLU A 167 -22.34 8.70 9.27
CA GLU A 167 -21.15 8.84 10.12
C GLU A 167 -20.80 7.56 10.90
N ASP A 168 -21.80 6.83 11.36
CA ASP A 168 -21.61 5.56 12.07
C ASP A 168 -20.96 4.48 11.19
N ILE A 169 -21.42 4.35 9.94
CA ILE A 169 -20.86 3.46 8.93
C ILE A 169 -19.40 3.84 8.62
N ARG A 170 -19.15 5.13 8.34
CA ARG A 170 -17.80 5.64 8.07
C ARG A 170 -16.87 5.33 9.24
N ARG A 171 -17.31 5.61 10.47
CA ARG A 171 -16.53 5.36 11.69
C ARG A 171 -16.19 3.87 11.85
N ARG A 172 -17.14 2.97 11.60
CA ARG A 172 -16.91 1.52 11.65
C ARG A 172 -15.92 1.04 10.58
N LEU A 173 -16.02 1.56 9.35
CA LEU A 173 -15.06 1.25 8.27
C LEU A 173 -13.66 1.77 8.60
N LEU A 174 -13.55 2.99 9.10
CA LEU A 174 -12.28 3.53 9.59
C LEU A 174 -11.72 2.65 10.71
N ALA A 175 -12.52 2.20 11.66
CA ALA A 175 -12.08 1.29 12.72
C ALA A 175 -11.55 -0.06 12.19
N VAL A 176 -12.06 -0.53 11.05
CA VAL A 176 -11.54 -1.72 10.33
C VAL A 176 -10.16 -1.42 9.75
N HIS A 177 -9.97 -0.27 9.09
CA HIS A 177 -8.65 0.13 8.58
C HIS A 177 -7.64 0.37 9.70
N ALA A 178 -8.05 1.01 10.80
CA ALA A 178 -7.26 1.22 12.00
C ALA A 178 -6.68 -0.09 12.54
N ARG A 179 -7.54 -1.08 12.77
CA ARG A 179 -7.11 -2.42 13.23
C ARG A 179 -6.14 -3.09 12.27
N SER A 180 -6.34 -2.90 10.97
CA SER A 180 -5.40 -3.45 9.99
C SER A 180 -4.02 -2.79 10.02
N LEU A 181 -3.87 -1.60 10.60
CA LEU A 181 -2.59 -0.88 10.62
C LEU A 181 -1.69 -1.24 11.79
N THR A 182 -2.20 -1.91 12.83
CA THR A 182 -1.51 -2.04 14.14
C THR A 182 -0.37 -3.05 14.18
N ASP A 183 -0.32 -3.92 13.17
CA ASP A 183 0.66 -4.99 13.04
C ASP A 183 0.97 -5.18 11.55
N SER A 184 2.25 -5.32 11.19
CA SER A 184 2.66 -5.40 9.78
C SER A 184 2.18 -6.68 9.10
N VAL A 185 2.05 -7.80 9.80
CA VAL A 185 1.52 -9.07 9.26
C VAL A 185 0.02 -8.94 9.01
N VAL A 186 -0.74 -8.34 9.93
CA VAL A 186 -2.17 -8.07 9.74
C VAL A 186 -2.38 -7.08 8.59
N SER A 187 -1.64 -5.97 8.60
CA SER A 187 -1.61 -4.97 7.54
C SER A 187 -1.38 -5.57 6.19
N PHE A 188 -0.38 -6.43 6.12
CA PHE A 188 0.00 -7.10 4.91
C PHE A 188 -1.12 -8.02 4.40
N ASN A 189 -1.61 -8.93 5.24
CA ASN A 189 -2.66 -9.87 4.81
C ASN A 189 -3.96 -9.16 4.42
N THR A 190 -4.36 -8.10 5.12
CA THR A 190 -5.59 -7.35 4.85
C THR A 190 -5.54 -6.62 3.50
N VAL A 191 -4.44 -5.94 3.16
CA VAL A 191 -4.37 -5.21 1.88
C VAL A 191 -4.26 -6.15 0.68
N HIS A 192 -3.71 -7.36 0.86
CA HIS A 192 -3.53 -8.36 -0.19
C HIS A 192 -4.62 -9.44 -0.24
N CYS A 193 -5.62 -9.45 0.66
CA CYS A 193 -6.55 -10.58 0.83
C CYS A 193 -7.43 -10.92 -0.38
N ASN A 194 -7.58 -10.01 -1.35
CA ASN A 194 -8.36 -10.21 -2.58
C ASN A 194 -7.48 -10.24 -3.85
N LEU A 195 -6.16 -10.21 -3.70
CA LEU A 195 -5.22 -10.20 -4.81
C LEU A 195 -4.70 -11.61 -5.05
N VAL A 196 -5.30 -12.31 -6.01
CA VAL A 196 -4.78 -13.58 -6.52
C VAL A 196 -3.67 -13.25 -7.52
N ARG A 197 -2.42 -13.25 -7.06
CA ARG A 197 -1.24 -12.95 -7.88
C ARG A 197 -0.25 -14.08 -7.80
N SER A 198 0.52 -14.33 -8.86
CA SER A 198 1.54 -15.39 -8.87
C SER A 198 2.55 -15.19 -7.74
N GLU A 199 2.88 -13.92 -7.43
CA GLU A 199 3.76 -13.50 -6.34
C GLU A 199 3.14 -13.66 -4.95
N THR A 200 1.82 -13.90 -4.83
CA THR A 200 1.11 -14.11 -3.56
C THR A 200 0.49 -15.48 -3.40
N THR A 201 0.60 -16.36 -4.40
CA THR A 201 0.05 -17.74 -4.39
C THR A 201 0.49 -18.60 -3.21
N PHE A 202 1.58 -18.24 -2.51
CA PHE A 202 2.12 -18.95 -1.34
C PHE A 202 1.78 -18.26 0.00
N LEU A 203 1.10 -17.12 -0.07
CA LEU A 203 0.49 -16.40 1.03
C LEU A 203 -0.96 -16.88 1.16
N ASN A 204 -1.61 -16.61 2.28
CA ASN A 204 -3.04 -16.93 2.47
C ASN A 204 -3.90 -16.06 1.53
N ASP A 205 -3.87 -16.38 0.23
CA ASP A 205 -4.71 -15.76 -0.78
C ASP A 205 -6.17 -16.10 -0.51
N ARG A 206 -7.07 -15.16 -0.82
CA ARG A 206 -8.52 -15.31 -0.55
C ARG A 206 -8.85 -15.55 0.94
N SER A 207 -7.98 -15.12 1.84
CA SER A 207 -8.24 -15.17 3.29
C SER A 207 -9.35 -14.21 3.74
N PHE A 208 -9.71 -13.22 2.91
CA PHE A 208 -10.75 -12.22 3.18
C PHE A 208 -10.68 -11.65 4.60
N VAL A 209 -9.48 -11.36 5.12
CA VAL A 209 -9.26 -10.88 6.50
C VAL A 209 -10.08 -9.61 6.82
N PHE A 210 -10.34 -8.77 5.83
CA PHE A 210 -11.23 -7.62 6.01
C PHE A 210 -12.67 -8.04 6.38
N ASN A 211 -13.18 -9.19 5.92
CA ASN A 211 -14.54 -9.63 6.22
C ASN A 211 -14.73 -9.93 7.71
N SER A 212 -13.76 -10.55 8.39
CA SER A 212 -13.86 -10.78 9.83
C SER A 212 -13.85 -9.46 10.60
N HIS A 213 -12.94 -8.54 10.25
CA HIS A 213 -12.89 -7.22 10.88
C HIS A 213 -14.16 -6.40 10.63
N CYS A 214 -14.75 -6.48 9.44
CA CYS A 214 -16.05 -5.86 9.15
C CYS A 214 -17.15 -6.42 10.05
N ARG A 215 -17.27 -7.74 10.17
CA ARG A 215 -18.29 -8.38 11.02
C ARG A 215 -18.11 -8.01 12.50
N GLU A 216 -16.87 -7.97 12.98
CA GLU A 216 -16.52 -7.48 14.33
C GLU A 216 -16.88 -6.00 14.55
N ALA A 217 -16.87 -5.19 13.49
CA ALA A 217 -17.31 -3.80 13.50
C ALA A 217 -18.83 -3.63 13.27
N GLY A 218 -19.59 -4.73 13.16
CA GLY A 218 -21.03 -4.70 12.88
C GLY A 218 -21.36 -4.26 11.45
N LEU A 219 -20.47 -4.53 10.50
CA LEU A 219 -20.64 -4.26 9.07
C LEU A 219 -20.85 -5.57 8.30
N GLN A 220 -21.65 -5.53 7.23
CA GLN A 220 -21.85 -6.67 6.33
C GLN A 220 -20.88 -6.56 5.14
N PRO A 221 -19.78 -7.33 5.09
CA PRO A 221 -18.78 -7.21 4.01
C PRO A 221 -19.33 -7.54 2.61
N GLU A 222 -20.49 -8.20 2.55
CA GLU A 222 -21.21 -8.52 1.32
C GLU A 222 -22.04 -7.33 0.78
N ASP A 223 -22.26 -6.27 1.59
CA ASP A 223 -22.93 -5.06 1.13
C ASP A 223 -22.17 -4.45 -0.05
N PRO A 224 -22.81 -4.19 -1.21
CA PRO A 224 -22.10 -3.80 -2.43
C PRO A 224 -21.20 -2.57 -2.29
N TRP A 225 -21.58 -1.60 -1.46
CA TRP A 225 -20.81 -0.37 -1.26
C TRP A 225 -19.64 -0.58 -0.28
N ILE A 226 -19.80 -1.40 0.78
CA ILE A 226 -18.70 -1.83 1.66
C ILE A 226 -17.68 -2.63 0.85
N ARG A 227 -18.17 -3.57 0.05
CA ARG A 227 -17.35 -4.38 -0.84
C ARG A 227 -16.63 -3.49 -1.86
N SER A 228 -17.33 -2.53 -2.45
CA SER A 228 -16.73 -1.59 -3.39
C SER A 228 -15.62 -0.77 -2.74
N ASP A 229 -15.83 -0.26 -1.52
CA ASP A 229 -14.85 0.54 -0.79
C ASP A 229 -13.57 -0.27 -0.45
N LEU A 230 -13.74 -1.43 0.17
CA LEU A 230 -12.62 -2.26 0.64
C LEU A 230 -11.82 -2.95 -0.47
N TYR A 231 -12.45 -3.18 -1.62
CA TYR A 231 -11.90 -4.01 -2.69
C TYR A 231 -11.68 -3.29 -4.02
N SER A 232 -12.05 -2.00 -4.13
CA SER A 232 -11.67 -1.21 -5.32
C SER A 232 -10.18 -0.86 -5.28
N GLY A 233 -9.47 -1.23 -6.35
CA GLY A 233 -8.09 -0.81 -6.59
C GLY A 233 -8.03 0.48 -7.40
N TYR A 234 -7.15 1.38 -6.99
CA TYR A 234 -6.76 2.59 -7.73
C TYR A 234 -5.30 2.43 -8.17
N ALA A 235 -4.89 3.03 -9.28
CA ALA A 235 -3.52 3.00 -9.75
C ALA A 235 -2.80 4.32 -9.44
N LEU A 236 -1.50 4.26 -9.16
CA LEU A 236 -0.62 5.44 -9.04
C LEU A 236 -0.05 5.90 -10.38
N GLU A 237 -0.24 5.12 -11.46
CA GLU A 237 0.22 5.50 -12.80
C GLU A 237 -0.91 5.33 -13.82
N GLU A 238 -1.00 6.29 -14.74
CA GLU A 238 -2.06 6.38 -15.73
C GLU A 238 -2.13 5.16 -16.65
N TRP A 239 -0.97 4.68 -17.11
CA TRP A 239 -0.87 3.54 -18.02
C TRP A 239 -1.55 2.29 -17.45
N CYS A 240 -1.56 2.14 -16.12
CA CYS A 240 -2.21 1.01 -15.47
C CYS A 240 -3.73 1.15 -15.59
N ALA A 241 -4.29 2.35 -15.41
CA ALA A 241 -5.72 2.58 -15.59
C ALA A 241 -6.14 2.43 -17.06
N SER A 242 -5.48 3.12 -17.99
CA SER A 242 -5.88 3.13 -19.40
C SER A 242 -5.55 1.82 -20.13
N GLY A 243 -4.42 1.19 -19.79
CA GLY A 243 -3.96 -0.05 -20.41
C GLY A 243 -4.60 -1.32 -19.83
N LYS A 244 -4.64 -1.45 -18.48
CA LYS A 244 -5.15 -2.66 -17.81
C LYS A 244 -6.67 -2.65 -17.68
N PHE A 245 -7.26 -1.47 -17.48
CA PHE A 245 -8.66 -1.32 -17.13
C PHE A 245 -9.50 -0.62 -18.20
N GLY A 246 -8.97 -0.42 -19.41
CA GLY A 246 -9.70 0.08 -20.58
C GLY A 246 -9.71 1.61 -20.75
N PRO A 247 -10.31 2.12 -21.85
CA PRO A 247 -10.10 3.49 -22.31
C PRO A 247 -10.72 4.55 -21.40
N ASN A 248 -11.76 4.22 -20.62
CA ASN A 248 -12.41 5.17 -19.73
C ASN A 248 -11.84 5.05 -18.32
N TYR A 249 -11.43 6.19 -17.75
CA TYR A 249 -10.90 6.25 -16.39
C TYR A 249 -11.15 7.62 -15.76
N VAL A 250 -11.03 7.68 -14.44
CA VAL A 250 -11.05 8.92 -13.68
C VAL A 250 -9.69 9.16 -13.02
N LYS A 251 -9.29 10.42 -12.97
CA LYS A 251 -8.12 10.93 -12.25
C LYS A 251 -8.59 11.60 -10.98
N LEU A 252 -7.99 11.23 -9.85
CA LEU A 252 -8.41 11.62 -8.51
C LEU A 252 -7.21 12.17 -7.73
N ARG A 253 -7.45 13.10 -6.81
CA ARG A 253 -6.49 13.57 -5.80
C ARG A 253 -6.90 13.03 -4.44
N THR A 254 -5.93 12.69 -3.61
CA THR A 254 -6.15 12.32 -2.20
C THR A 254 -4.89 12.53 -1.38
N PRO A 255 -4.97 12.73 -0.05
CA PRO A 255 -3.77 12.67 0.80
C PRO A 255 -3.05 11.33 0.68
N LEU A 256 -1.71 11.31 0.71
CA LEU A 256 -0.88 10.09 0.76
C LEU A 256 -1.21 9.25 2.00
N ARG A 257 -1.60 9.87 3.10
CA ARG A 257 -2.03 9.16 4.31
C ARG A 257 -3.40 8.50 4.19
N ASN A 258 -4.06 8.61 3.05
CA ASN A 258 -5.34 7.96 2.76
C ASN A 258 -5.20 6.72 1.87
N ILE A 259 -3.97 6.30 1.53
CA ILE A 259 -3.74 5.16 0.65
C ILE A 259 -3.06 3.98 1.37
N ARG A 260 -3.33 2.79 0.87
CA ARG A 260 -2.68 1.53 1.27
C ARG A 260 -2.01 0.90 0.06
N ILE A 261 -0.70 0.64 0.15
CA ILE A 261 0.06 0.02 -0.94
C ILE A 261 -0.39 -1.45 -1.03
N THR A 262 -0.80 -1.88 -2.23
CA THR A 262 -1.25 -3.27 -2.46
C THR A 262 -0.34 -4.05 -3.40
N THR A 263 0.79 -3.46 -3.78
CA THR A 263 1.72 -4.01 -4.74
C THR A 263 3.02 -4.44 -4.08
N PHE A 264 3.66 -5.42 -4.71
CA PHE A 264 5.08 -5.74 -4.51
C PHE A 264 5.94 -4.91 -5.46
N VAL A 265 7.21 -5.26 -5.48
CA VAL A 265 8.25 -4.90 -6.46
C VAL A 265 7.93 -5.40 -7.88
N GLY A 266 6.65 -5.61 -8.19
CA GLY A 266 6.11 -5.87 -9.53
C GLY A 266 5.74 -4.57 -10.24
N ASN A 267 5.37 -4.68 -11.50
CA ASN A 267 5.00 -3.56 -12.36
C ASN A 267 3.62 -2.99 -12.08
N GLU A 268 3.00 -3.38 -10.97
CA GLU A 268 1.66 -2.95 -10.64
C GLU A 268 1.71 -1.73 -9.73
N THR A 269 0.77 -0.83 -9.95
CA THR A 269 0.75 0.50 -9.31
C THR A 269 -0.47 0.67 -8.42
N GLU A 270 -1.12 -0.46 -8.11
CA GLU A 270 -2.39 -0.52 -7.40
C GLU A 270 -2.27 -0.20 -5.90
N VAL A 271 -3.17 0.65 -5.43
CA VAL A 271 -3.38 1.03 -4.04
C VAL A 271 -4.85 0.91 -3.69
N LYS A 272 -5.15 0.81 -2.40
CA LYS A 272 -6.49 0.97 -1.85
C LYS A 272 -6.62 2.33 -1.18
N VAL A 273 -7.84 2.84 -1.13
CA VAL A 273 -8.19 4.07 -0.40
C VAL A 273 -8.78 3.68 0.96
N ILE A 274 -8.50 4.48 2.00
CA ILE A 274 -9.03 4.27 3.36
C ILE A 274 -10.36 4.98 3.56
N ASP A 275 -10.46 6.23 3.09
CA ASP A 275 -11.67 7.04 3.17
C ASP A 275 -12.01 7.61 1.79
N PRO A 276 -13.07 7.14 1.13
CA PRO A 276 -13.47 7.62 -0.18
C PRO A 276 -14.00 9.07 -0.12
N ASN A 277 -14.34 9.60 1.06
CA ASN A 277 -14.74 11.00 1.21
C ASN A 277 -13.55 11.97 1.01
N LYS A 278 -12.31 11.48 1.07
CA LYS A 278 -11.09 12.27 0.84
C LYS A 278 -10.60 12.23 -0.62
N LEU A 279 -11.37 11.60 -1.51
CA LEU A 279 -11.10 11.61 -2.94
C LEU A 279 -11.69 12.86 -3.59
N GLU A 280 -10.89 13.57 -4.37
CA GLU A 280 -11.32 14.70 -5.19
C GLU A 280 -11.16 14.36 -6.66
N VAL A 281 -12.18 14.58 -7.48
CA VAL A 281 -12.09 14.33 -8.93
C VAL A 281 -11.30 15.46 -9.58
N ILE A 282 -10.20 15.10 -10.23
CA ILE A 282 -9.40 16.02 -11.04
C ILE A 282 -9.95 16.03 -12.47
N GLU A 283 -10.19 14.84 -13.03
CA GLU A 283 -10.53 14.66 -14.44
C GLU A 283 -11.30 13.36 -14.65
N ALA A 284 -12.16 13.33 -15.67
CA ALA A 284 -12.83 12.13 -16.16
C ALA A 284 -12.61 11.98 -17.66
N VAL A 285 -11.97 10.88 -18.06
CA VAL A 285 -11.58 10.61 -19.44
C VAL A 285 -12.53 9.56 -20.01
N GLY A 286 -13.21 9.90 -21.11
CA GLY A 286 -14.17 9.00 -21.78
C GLY A 286 -15.43 8.66 -20.97
N CYS A 287 -15.65 9.30 -19.81
CA CYS A 287 -16.77 9.00 -18.93
C CYS A 287 -17.25 10.21 -18.12
N LYS A 288 -18.38 10.05 -17.43
CA LYS A 288 -18.94 11.00 -16.47
C LYS A 288 -18.74 10.51 -15.04
N VAL A 289 -18.67 11.43 -14.09
CA VAL A 289 -18.68 11.09 -12.66
C VAL A 289 -20.04 11.39 -12.07
N ARG A 290 -20.55 10.43 -11.29
CA ARG A 290 -21.74 10.61 -10.46
C ARG A 290 -21.39 10.29 -9.01
N GLU A 291 -21.60 11.26 -8.12
CA GLU A 291 -21.51 11.00 -6.69
C GLU A 291 -22.75 10.23 -6.21
N VAL A 292 -22.51 9.25 -5.33
CA VAL A 292 -23.56 8.41 -4.74
C VAL A 292 -23.35 8.40 -3.22
N CYS A 293 -24.34 8.89 -2.48
CA CYS A 293 -24.30 8.94 -1.02
C CYS A 293 -24.90 7.66 -0.41
N THR A 294 -24.31 7.20 0.70
CA THR A 294 -24.77 6.08 1.54
C THR A 294 -24.82 6.46 3.00
#